data_AF-A0A3D0X1J2-F1
#
_entry.id   AF-A0A3D0X1J2-F1
#
_cell.length_a   1.000
_cell.length_b   1.000
_cell.length_c   1.000
_cell.angle_alpha   90.00
_cell.angle_beta   90.00
_cell.angle_gamma   90.00
#
_symmetry.space_group_name_H-M   'P 1'
#
loop_
_entity.id
_entity.type
_entity.pdbx_description
1 polymer ?
#
loop_
_entity_poly.entity_id
_entity_poly.type
_entity_poly.pdbx_seq_one_letter_code
_entity_poly.pdbx_strand_id
1 'polypeptide(L)'
;MSAQATIYRGRTFLACEEDILRPQMTAMASYTKHILETAPSIEEKKSIFAGILQGSGRSQTCMVSYVGRWKYSEIGDCIEEFWIHAPEANDFFAGVTAVNGHIGLSILQKFADERILGALFEQLDEHGISYELKRKMPLDVAYFPEPE
;
A
#
# COMPACT_ATOMS: atom_id res chain seq x y z
N MET A 1 11.58 6.75 -23.16
CA MET A 1 10.54 6.59 -22.12
C MET A 1 9.19 6.48 -22.82
N SER A 2 8.39 5.45 -22.56
CA SER A 2 7.09 5.24 -23.24
C SER A 2 6.00 6.16 -22.68
N ALA A 3 4.91 6.38 -23.44
CA ALA A 3 3.76 7.17 -22.99
C ALA A 3 3.13 6.58 -21.70
N GLN A 4 3.06 5.25 -21.61
CA GLN A 4 2.56 4.56 -20.43
C GLN A 4 3.44 4.81 -19.19
N ALA A 5 4.77 4.78 -19.36
CA ALA A 5 5.70 5.07 -18.25
C ALA A 5 5.55 6.52 -17.77
N THR A 6 5.36 7.47 -18.68
CA THR A 6 5.11 8.88 -18.34
C THR A 6 3.81 9.05 -17.54
N ILE A 7 2.71 8.43 -18.00
CA ILE A 7 1.42 8.49 -17.31
C ILE A 7 1.52 7.85 -15.92
N TYR A 8 2.13 6.67 -15.84
CA TYR A 8 2.27 5.95 -14.58
C TYR A 8 3.09 6.74 -13.57
N ARG A 9 4.24 7.29 -14.00
CA ARG A 9 5.06 8.20 -13.18
C ARG A 9 4.23 9.36 -12.63
N GLY A 10 3.50 10.07 -13.47
CA GLY A 10 2.67 11.20 -13.04
C GLY A 10 1.60 10.78 -12.02
N ARG A 11 0.95 9.64 -12.24
CA ARG A 11 -0.04 9.08 -11.30
C ARG A 11 0.59 8.70 -9.96
N THR A 12 1.79 8.14 -9.95
CA THR A 12 2.51 7.81 -8.71
C THR A 12 2.81 9.05 -7.88
N PHE A 13 3.34 10.12 -8.50
CA PHE A 13 3.60 11.37 -7.77
C PHE A 13 2.31 11.94 -7.19
N LEU A 14 1.26 12.10 -8.00
CA LEU A 14 -0.04 12.60 -7.54
C LEU A 14 -0.64 11.74 -6.42
N ALA A 15 -0.55 10.42 -6.52
CA ALA A 15 -1.07 9.51 -5.50
C ALA A 15 -0.29 9.58 -4.18
N CYS A 16 0.93 10.11 -4.19
CA CYS A 16 1.77 10.28 -3.01
C CYS A 16 1.77 11.71 -2.46
N GLU A 17 1.11 12.67 -3.13
CA GLU A 17 0.97 14.04 -2.65
C GLU A 17 0.09 14.09 -1.40
N GLU A 18 0.57 14.78 -0.36
CA GLU A 18 -0.12 14.84 0.93
C GLU A 18 -1.54 15.41 0.81
N ASP A 19 -1.72 16.46 0.02
CA ASP A 19 -3.03 17.11 -0.16
C ASP A 19 -4.05 16.18 -0.83
N ILE A 20 -3.59 15.16 -1.55
CA ILE A 20 -4.42 14.11 -2.14
C ILE A 20 -4.63 12.95 -1.15
N LEU A 21 -3.56 12.50 -0.49
CA LEU A 21 -3.60 11.38 0.46
C LEU A 21 -4.47 11.68 1.69
N ARG A 22 -4.31 12.86 2.29
CA ARG A 22 -4.98 13.24 3.55
C ARG A 22 -6.51 13.10 3.51
N PRO A 23 -7.24 13.71 2.56
CA PRO A 23 -8.70 13.58 2.51
C PRO A 23 -9.14 12.14 2.22
N GLN A 24 -8.39 11.40 1.38
CA GLN A 24 -8.70 9.99 1.07
C GLN A 24 -8.58 9.11 2.31
N MET A 25 -7.50 9.26 3.08
CA MET A 25 -7.29 8.49 4.31
C MET A 25 -8.30 8.87 5.39
N THR A 26 -8.67 10.15 5.50
CA THR A 26 -9.70 10.61 6.44
C THR A 26 -11.06 10.00 6.10
N ALA A 27 -11.43 9.98 4.82
CA ALA A 27 -12.66 9.36 4.35
C ALA A 27 -12.65 7.85 4.63
N MET A 28 -11.52 7.19 4.36
CA MET A 28 -11.38 5.76 4.59
C MET A 28 -11.49 5.41 6.07
N ALA A 29 -10.78 6.12 6.94
CA ALA A 29 -10.86 5.93 8.39
C ALA A 29 -12.29 6.13 8.92
N SER A 30 -12.99 7.15 8.42
CA SER A 30 -14.39 7.43 8.80
C SER A 30 -15.33 6.31 8.37
N TYR A 31 -15.14 5.77 7.15
CA TYR A 31 -15.94 4.67 6.63
C TYR A 31 -15.66 3.35 7.36
N THR A 32 -14.39 3.04 7.63
CA THR A 32 -14.02 1.88 8.46
C THR A 32 -14.62 1.98 9.86
N LYS A 33 -14.56 3.16 10.50
CA LYS A 33 -15.21 3.39 11.79
C LYS A 33 -16.72 3.14 11.72
N HIS A 34 -17.39 3.65 10.68
CA HIS A 34 -18.82 3.41 10.49
C HIS A 34 -19.14 1.91 10.41
N ILE A 35 -18.37 1.12 9.66
CA ILE A 35 -18.55 -0.34 9.58
C ILE A 35 -18.38 -1.00 10.93
N LEU A 36 -17.37 -0.60 11.70
CA LEU A 36 -17.13 -1.16 13.04
C LEU A 36 -18.28 -0.88 14.00
N GLU A 37 -18.97 0.27 13.85
CA GLU A 37 -20.09 0.71 14.67
C GLU A 37 -21.44 0.13 14.23
N THR A 38 -21.65 -0.09 12.93
CA THR A 38 -22.97 -0.47 12.38
C THR A 38 -23.11 -1.93 11.99
N ALA A 39 -22.02 -2.64 11.70
CA ALA A 39 -22.08 -4.06 11.38
C ALA A 39 -22.23 -4.92 12.66
N PRO A 40 -23.33 -5.68 12.81
CA PRO A 40 -23.67 -6.37 14.06
C PRO A 40 -22.81 -7.60 14.37
N SER A 41 -22.11 -8.19 13.38
CA SER A 41 -21.30 -9.39 13.56
C SER A 41 -19.90 -9.25 12.98
N ILE A 42 -18.96 -10.05 13.47
CA ILE A 42 -17.59 -10.11 12.92
C ILE A 42 -17.60 -10.59 11.47
N GLU A 43 -18.44 -11.56 11.13
CA GLU A 43 -18.56 -12.06 9.75
C GLU A 43 -19.06 -10.98 8.79
N GLU A 44 -19.98 -10.13 9.24
CA GLU A 44 -20.45 -8.99 8.44
C GLU A 44 -19.38 -7.90 8.30
N LYS A 45 -18.61 -7.62 9.36
CA LYS A 45 -17.43 -6.74 9.29
C LYS A 45 -16.40 -7.26 8.29
N LYS A 46 -16.05 -8.55 8.36
CA LYS A 46 -15.13 -9.24 7.45
C LYS A 46 -15.65 -9.17 6.01
N SER A 47 -16.94 -9.42 5.78
CA SER A 47 -17.57 -9.39 4.47
C SER A 47 -17.57 -7.99 3.84
N ILE A 48 -17.97 -6.96 4.57
CA ILE A 48 -17.97 -5.57 4.08
C ILE A 48 -16.53 -5.13 3.78
N PHE A 49 -15.59 -5.42 4.68
CA PHE A 49 -14.19 -5.08 4.49
C PHE A 49 -13.60 -5.79 3.26
N ALA A 50 -13.88 -7.08 3.08
CA ALA A 50 -13.49 -7.83 1.88
C ALA A 50 -14.09 -7.21 0.61
N GLY A 51 -15.32 -6.73 0.64
CA GLY A 51 -15.96 -6.01 -0.48
C GLY A 51 -15.24 -4.72 -0.86
N ILE A 52 -14.78 -3.94 0.13
CA ILE A 52 -13.96 -2.73 -0.11
C ILE A 52 -12.65 -3.12 -0.80
N LEU A 53 -11.98 -4.16 -0.30
CA LEU A 53 -10.72 -4.64 -0.86
C LEU A 53 -10.92 -5.14 -2.31
N GLN A 54 -11.95 -5.93 -2.57
CA GLN A 54 -12.26 -6.42 -3.92
C GLN A 54 -12.65 -5.29 -4.88
N GLY A 55 -13.43 -4.30 -4.42
CA GLY A 55 -13.77 -3.11 -5.21
C GLY A 55 -12.55 -2.25 -5.54
N SER A 56 -11.61 -2.17 -4.60
CA SER A 56 -10.35 -1.45 -4.77
C SER A 56 -9.41 -2.11 -5.77
N GLY A 57 -9.43 -3.45 -5.92
CA GLY A 57 -8.58 -4.18 -6.86
C GLY A 57 -8.74 -3.79 -8.34
N ARG A 58 -9.82 -3.11 -8.71
CA ARG A 58 -10.04 -2.59 -10.09
C ARG A 58 -9.53 -1.16 -10.31
N SER A 59 -9.22 -0.41 -9.25
CA SER A 59 -8.95 1.04 -9.34
C SER A 59 -7.77 1.53 -8.49
N GLN A 60 -7.32 0.75 -7.52
CA GLN A 60 -6.23 1.09 -6.60
C GLN A 60 -5.05 0.15 -6.82
N THR A 61 -3.87 0.75 -6.99
CA THR A 61 -2.59 0.07 -7.11
C THR A 61 -1.81 0.05 -5.81
N CYS A 62 -2.35 0.57 -4.70
CA CYS A 62 -1.84 0.44 -3.32
C CYS A 62 -2.79 1.04 -2.27
N MET A 63 -2.65 0.60 -1.03
CA MET A 63 -3.24 1.21 0.16
C MET A 63 -2.10 1.69 1.07
N VAL A 64 -2.04 2.99 1.32
CA VAL A 64 -0.97 3.61 2.11
C VAL A 64 -1.47 3.80 3.54
N SER A 65 -0.77 3.24 4.52
CA SER A 65 -0.97 3.64 5.92
C SER A 65 -0.16 4.91 6.17
N TYR A 66 -0.85 6.04 6.27
CA TYR A 66 -0.25 7.33 6.57
C TYR A 66 -0.49 7.69 8.04
N VAL A 67 0.55 7.62 8.85
CA VAL A 67 0.45 7.91 10.30
C VAL A 67 1.12 9.24 10.69
N GLY A 68 1.95 9.80 9.80
CA GLY A 68 3.03 10.72 10.19
C GLY A 68 2.67 12.21 10.28
N ARG A 69 2.11 12.83 9.23
CA ARG A 69 2.01 14.31 9.20
C ARG A 69 0.77 14.91 9.88
N TRP A 70 -0.26 14.11 10.19
CA TRP A 70 -1.58 14.68 10.55
C TRP A 70 -1.60 15.47 11.87
N LYS A 71 -0.66 15.20 12.78
CA LYS A 71 -0.48 15.99 14.01
C LYS A 71 0.86 16.72 14.08
N TYR A 72 1.84 16.30 13.27
CA TYR A 72 3.21 16.81 13.33
C TYR A 72 3.74 16.96 11.91
N SER A 73 3.43 18.09 11.28
CA SER A 73 3.83 18.37 9.89
C SER A 73 5.34 18.30 9.70
N GLU A 74 6.13 18.60 10.75
CA GLU A 74 7.60 18.57 10.68
C GLU A 74 8.17 17.15 10.54
N ILE A 75 7.45 16.11 11.01
CA ILE A 75 7.85 14.70 10.80
C ILE A 75 7.76 14.33 9.31
N GLY A 76 7.01 15.13 8.56
CA GLY A 76 6.74 14.93 7.16
C GLY A 76 7.96 14.83 6.28
N ASP A 77 9.03 15.54 6.59
CA ASP A 77 10.30 15.53 5.84
C ASP A 77 11.21 14.34 6.26
N CYS A 78 10.88 13.69 7.37
CA CYS A 78 11.61 12.53 7.88
C CYS A 78 11.01 11.19 7.44
N ILE A 79 9.92 11.20 6.65
CA ILE A 79 9.31 9.97 6.13
C ILE A 79 10.18 9.43 5.00
N GLU A 80 10.81 8.28 5.22
CA GLU A 80 11.64 7.63 4.20
C GLU A 80 10.85 6.70 3.28
N GLU A 81 9.68 6.22 3.75
CA GLU A 81 8.91 5.21 3.01
C GLU A 81 7.42 5.20 3.37
N PHE A 82 6.61 4.82 2.39
CA PHE A 82 5.22 4.43 2.57
C PHE A 82 5.08 2.92 2.49
N TRP A 83 4.52 2.35 3.54
CA TRP A 83 4.21 0.92 3.63
C TRP A 83 2.89 0.64 2.94
N ILE A 84 2.92 -0.30 2.00
CA ILE A 84 1.70 -0.78 1.38
C ILE A 84 1.18 -1.95 2.21
N HIS A 85 0.05 -1.75 2.87
CA HIS A 85 -0.66 -2.88 3.45
C HIS A 85 -1.26 -3.67 2.31
N ALA A 86 -0.89 -4.93 2.26
CA ALA A 86 -1.26 -5.81 1.20
C ALA A 86 -2.11 -6.90 1.84
N PRO A 87 -3.44 -6.74 1.80
CA PRO A 87 -4.34 -7.69 2.44
C PRO A 87 -4.20 -9.06 1.80
N GLU A 88 -4.46 -10.10 2.56
CA GLU A 88 -4.48 -11.51 2.11
C GLU A 88 -5.43 -11.75 0.92
N ALA A 89 -6.17 -10.75 0.44
CA ALA A 89 -7.00 -10.87 -0.76
C ALA A 89 -6.19 -10.96 -2.08
N ASN A 90 -4.93 -10.51 -2.13
CA ASN A 90 -4.15 -10.46 -3.38
C ASN A 90 -3.07 -11.55 -3.43
N ASP A 91 -3.00 -12.33 -4.51
CA ASP A 91 -1.98 -13.40 -4.64
C ASP A 91 -0.59 -12.86 -5.02
N PHE A 92 -0.57 -11.82 -5.85
CA PHE A 92 0.61 -11.04 -6.20
C PHE A 92 0.22 -9.58 -6.35
N PHE A 93 1.07 -8.69 -5.85
CA PHE A 93 0.84 -7.26 -5.94
C PHE A 93 2.18 -6.51 -5.88
N ALA A 94 2.33 -5.47 -6.69
CA ALA A 94 3.50 -4.59 -6.66
C ALA A 94 3.04 -3.14 -6.70
N GLY A 95 3.56 -2.32 -5.80
CA GLY A 95 3.22 -0.89 -5.71
C GLY A 95 4.47 -0.04 -5.57
N VAL A 96 4.51 1.04 -6.36
CA VAL A 96 5.58 2.04 -6.33
C VAL A 96 5.12 3.24 -5.51
N THR A 97 5.96 3.71 -4.60
CA THR A 97 5.74 4.89 -3.77
C THR A 97 6.83 5.92 -4.02
N ALA A 98 6.51 7.20 -3.82
CA ALA A 98 7.48 8.27 -3.89
C ALA A 98 7.23 9.26 -2.74
N VAL A 99 8.21 9.43 -1.85
CA VAL A 99 8.07 10.30 -0.66
C VAL A 99 9.41 10.95 -0.34
N ASN A 100 9.42 12.27 -0.11
CA ASN A 100 10.62 13.04 0.27
C ASN A 100 11.87 12.76 -0.57
N GLY A 101 11.71 12.55 -1.88
CA GLY A 101 12.83 12.23 -2.78
C GLY A 101 13.26 10.77 -2.80
N HIS A 102 12.65 9.91 -1.98
CA HIS A 102 12.82 8.45 -2.01
C HIS A 102 11.78 7.80 -2.92
N ILE A 103 12.20 6.77 -3.65
CA ILE A 103 11.33 5.89 -4.42
C ILE A 103 11.34 4.53 -3.75
N GLY A 104 10.16 4.04 -3.36
CA GLY A 104 9.96 2.73 -2.76
C GLY A 104 9.24 1.78 -3.71
N LEU A 105 9.54 0.50 -3.61
CA LEU A 105 8.80 -0.57 -4.27
C LEU A 105 8.44 -1.62 -3.22
N SER A 106 7.15 -1.83 -3.00
CA SER A 106 6.64 -2.92 -2.18
C SER A 106 6.11 -4.02 -3.08
N ILE A 107 6.50 -5.27 -2.81
CA ILE A 107 6.03 -6.45 -3.53
C ILE A 107 5.42 -7.41 -2.50
N LEU A 108 4.16 -7.76 -2.73
CA LEU A 108 3.50 -8.87 -2.07
C LEU A 108 3.50 -10.08 -3.01
N GLN A 109 3.84 -11.23 -2.45
CA GLN A 109 3.67 -12.54 -3.06
C GLN A 109 3.17 -13.51 -1.96
N LYS A 110 2.07 -14.21 -2.20
CA LYS A 110 1.58 -15.22 -1.24
C LYS A 110 2.36 -16.54 -1.30
N PHE A 111 2.92 -16.85 -2.45
CA PHE A 111 3.72 -18.05 -2.63
C PHE A 111 5.12 -17.83 -2.06
N ALA A 112 5.69 -18.91 -1.50
CA ALA A 112 7.01 -18.89 -0.89
C ALA A 112 8.16 -18.73 -1.91
N ASP A 113 7.84 -18.76 -3.20
CA ASP A 113 8.81 -18.74 -4.28
C ASP A 113 9.32 -17.32 -4.56
N GLU A 114 10.64 -17.13 -4.40
CA GLU A 114 11.29 -15.83 -4.59
C GLU A 114 11.75 -15.56 -6.04
N ARG A 115 11.46 -16.44 -7.00
CA ARG A 115 11.91 -16.29 -8.40
C ARG A 115 11.55 -14.94 -9.02
N ILE A 116 10.38 -14.38 -8.68
CA ILE A 116 9.97 -13.07 -9.20
C ILE A 116 10.83 -11.95 -8.62
N LEU A 117 11.10 -11.99 -7.32
CA LEU A 117 11.95 -11.00 -6.66
C LEU A 117 13.41 -11.10 -7.16
N GLY A 118 13.91 -12.33 -7.36
CA GLY A 118 15.22 -12.57 -7.95
C GLY A 118 15.33 -12.01 -9.36
N ALA A 119 14.36 -12.31 -10.24
CA ALA A 119 14.34 -11.78 -11.61
C ALA A 119 14.27 -10.25 -11.64
N LEU A 120 13.58 -9.61 -10.70
CA LEU A 120 13.58 -8.16 -10.58
C LEU A 120 14.97 -7.61 -10.24
N PHE A 121 15.66 -8.20 -9.25
CA PHE A 121 17.01 -7.76 -8.88
C PHE A 121 18.00 -7.90 -10.03
N GLU A 122 17.95 -9.02 -10.77
CA GLU A 122 18.74 -9.22 -11.98
C GLU A 122 18.49 -8.11 -13.01
N GLN A 123 17.23 -7.73 -13.25
CA GLN A 123 16.89 -6.64 -14.17
C GLN A 123 17.39 -5.27 -13.67
N LEU A 124 17.37 -5.00 -12.36
CA LEU A 124 17.91 -3.76 -11.81
C LEU A 124 19.43 -3.70 -11.99
N ASP A 125 20.12 -4.81 -11.75
CA ASP A 125 21.57 -4.92 -11.92
C ASP A 125 21.98 -4.78 -13.40
N GLU A 126 21.28 -5.45 -14.32
CA GLU A 126 21.50 -5.36 -15.78
C GLU A 126 21.37 -3.91 -16.30
N HIS A 127 20.50 -3.12 -15.69
CA HIS A 127 20.28 -1.72 -16.06
C HIS A 127 21.08 -0.72 -15.20
N GLY A 128 21.93 -1.18 -14.29
CA GLY A 128 22.75 -0.32 -13.44
C GLY A 128 21.94 0.55 -12.47
N ILE A 129 20.76 0.08 -12.04
CA ILE A 129 19.89 0.78 -11.10
C ILE A 129 20.27 0.36 -9.68
N SER A 130 20.82 1.28 -8.89
CA SER A 130 21.12 1.01 -7.48
C SER A 130 19.84 0.83 -6.66
N TYR A 131 19.81 -0.21 -5.83
CA TYR A 131 18.70 -0.50 -4.93
C TYR A 131 19.19 -0.98 -3.56
N GLU A 132 18.30 -0.93 -2.58
CA GLU A 132 18.52 -1.46 -1.23
C GLU A 132 17.26 -2.24 -0.84
N LEU A 133 17.41 -3.53 -0.51
CA LEU A 133 16.32 -4.31 0.08
C LEU A 133 16.19 -3.92 1.55
N LYS A 134 15.26 -3.02 1.87
CA LYS A 134 15.04 -2.52 3.24
C LYS A 134 14.64 -3.62 4.22
N ARG A 135 13.67 -4.47 3.87
CA ARG A 135 13.21 -5.58 4.72
C ARG A 135 12.35 -6.59 3.96
N LYS A 136 12.25 -7.80 4.52
CA LYS A 136 11.23 -8.79 4.20
C LYS A 136 10.28 -8.91 5.40
N MET A 137 8.97 -8.90 5.17
CA MET A 137 7.96 -8.98 6.23
C MET A 137 6.96 -10.10 5.94
N PRO A 138 6.41 -10.76 6.99
CA PRO A 138 5.28 -11.66 6.80
C PRO A 138 4.05 -10.89 6.30
N LEU A 139 3.11 -11.60 5.67
CA LEU A 139 1.83 -11.03 5.28
C LEU A 139 1.09 -10.51 6.51
N ASP A 140 0.56 -9.30 6.40
CA ASP A 140 -0.25 -8.68 7.44
C ASP A 140 -1.64 -9.31 7.43
N VAL A 141 -2.07 -9.83 8.58
CA VAL A 141 -3.42 -10.34 8.78
C VAL A 141 -4.19 -9.23 9.49
N ALA A 142 -5.28 -8.75 8.88
CA ALA A 142 -6.16 -7.78 9.51
C ALA A 142 -6.68 -8.37 10.83
N TYR A 143 -6.12 -7.92 11.95
CA TYR A 143 -6.43 -8.43 13.28
C TYR A 143 -7.83 -7.97 13.69
N PHE A 144 -8.85 -8.75 13.34
CA PHE A 144 -10.18 -8.61 13.94
C PHE A 144 -10.14 -9.30 15.31
N PRO A 145 -10.36 -8.58 16.43
CA PRO A 145 -10.48 -9.24 17.72
C PRO A 145 -11.64 -10.23 17.67
N GLU A 146 -11.35 -11.51 17.89
CA GLU A 146 -12.35 -12.57 17.99
C GLU A 146 -13.17 -12.37 19.29
N PRO A 147 -14.47 -12.68 19.31
CA PRO A 147 -15.28 -12.56 20.51
C PRO A 147 -14.90 -13.70 21.48
N GLU A 148 -14.82 -13.39 22.78
CA GLU A 148 -14.69 -14.40 23.84
C GLU A 148 -15.92 -15.32 23.94
#